data_AF-A0A1B9JKQ8-F1
#
_entry.id   AF-A0A1B9JKQ8-F1
#
_cell.length_a   1.000
_cell.length_b   1.000
_cell.length_c   1.000
_cell.angle_alpha   90.00
_cell.angle_beta   90.00
_cell.angle_gamma   90.00
#
_symmetry.space_group_name_H-M   'P 1'
#
loop_
_entity.id
_entity.type
_entity.pdbx_description
1 polymer ?
#
loop_
_entity_poly.entity_id
_entity_poly.type
_entity_poly.pdbx_seq_one_letter_code
_entity_poly.pdbx_strand_id
1 'polypeptide(L)'
;MIKIPDSLNKQFDNFKIKYSFSDSQRRYANLGLFAAMLGSIAVYNKSVTTTGSAFKWGSCFPSIAHINGMSIDFTYKSSKGYKTVIINGKEIWKRKYHPHTSQQYKDDEAFLNAMRLFFEIILVGSDDHFVEFRKL
;
A
#
# COMPACT_ATOMS: atom_id res chain seq x y z
N MET A 1 5.00 16.65 -6.10
CA MET A 1 5.16 15.39 -5.34
C MET A 1 5.83 15.68 -4.00
N ILE A 2 5.62 14.82 -3.01
CA ILE A 2 6.28 14.87 -1.70
C ILE A 2 7.15 13.64 -1.50
N LYS A 3 8.19 13.74 -0.67
CA LYS A 3 9.00 12.59 -0.26
C LYS A 3 8.23 11.78 0.79
N ILE A 4 8.00 10.50 0.53
CA ILE A 4 7.40 9.55 1.47
C ILE A 4 8.39 9.34 2.63
N PRO A 5 7.98 9.56 3.90
CA PRO A 5 8.81 9.22 5.06
C PRO A 5 9.10 7.72 5.13
N ASP A 6 10.27 7.34 5.66
CA ASP A 6 10.71 5.93 5.73
C ASP A 6 9.78 5.03 6.54
N SER A 7 9.10 5.60 7.53
CA SER A 7 8.04 4.90 8.26
C SER A 7 7.14 5.90 8.97
N LEU A 8 5.96 5.43 9.33
CA LEU A 8 5.06 6.10 10.27
C LEU A 8 4.43 5.04 11.16
N ASN A 9 4.41 5.30 12.46
CA ASN A 9 3.69 4.50 13.44
C ASN A 9 3.12 5.45 14.48
N LYS A 10 1.92 5.96 14.22
CA LYS A 10 1.26 6.96 15.07
C LYS A 10 -0.19 6.57 15.35
N GLN A 11 -0.62 6.92 16.55
CA GLN A 11 -2.01 6.85 16.99
C GLN A 11 -2.63 8.24 16.91
N PHE A 12 -3.85 8.33 16.37
CA PHE A 12 -4.68 9.53 16.32
C PHE A 12 -6.06 9.14 16.83
N ASP A 13 -6.37 9.44 18.09
CA ASP A 13 -7.59 9.00 18.77
C ASP A 13 -7.80 7.49 18.64
N ASN A 14 -8.86 7.07 17.95
CA ASN A 14 -9.26 5.71 17.64
C ASN A 14 -8.61 5.14 16.36
N PHE A 15 -7.84 5.94 15.62
CA PHE A 15 -7.17 5.54 14.38
C PHE A 15 -5.69 5.26 14.58
N LYS A 16 -5.20 4.21 13.92
CA LYS A 16 -3.78 3.85 13.92
C LYS A 16 -3.24 3.86 12.50
N ILE A 17 -2.18 4.63 12.29
CA ILE A 17 -1.47 4.67 11.00
C ILE A 17 -0.11 4.03 11.18
N LYS A 18 0.08 2.86 10.54
CA LYS A 18 1.33 2.13 10.56
C LYS A 18 1.78 1.71 9.16
N TYR A 19 2.89 2.27 8.69
CA TYR A 19 3.55 1.82 7.47
C TYR A 19 5.08 1.90 7.55
N SER A 20 5.76 1.15 6.67
CA SER A 20 7.20 1.25 6.42
C SER A 20 7.49 1.37 4.93
N PHE A 21 8.61 1.98 4.56
CA PHE A 21 9.12 2.03 3.19
C PHE A 21 10.20 0.95 3.00
N SER A 22 10.24 0.30 1.84
CA SER A 22 11.34 -0.61 1.46
C SER A 22 11.71 -0.50 -0.03
N ASP A 23 12.86 -1.06 -0.38
CA ASP A 23 13.18 -1.59 -1.71
C ASP A 23 13.21 -0.63 -2.91
N SER A 24 13.21 0.70 -2.72
CA SER A 24 13.36 1.61 -3.86
C SER A 24 13.98 2.98 -3.57
N GLN A 25 14.55 3.59 -4.61
CA GLN A 25 14.85 5.02 -4.65
C GLN A 25 13.64 5.87 -5.09
N ARG A 26 12.55 5.22 -5.54
CA ARG A 26 11.30 5.86 -5.96
C ARG A 26 10.50 6.38 -4.75
N ARG A 27 11.00 7.42 -4.11
CA ARG A 27 10.54 7.91 -2.80
C ARG A 27 9.55 9.07 -2.86
N TYR A 28 9.06 9.43 -4.04
CA TYR A 28 8.23 10.62 -4.24
C TYR A 28 6.87 10.24 -4.78
N ALA A 29 5.81 10.72 -4.14
CA ALA A 29 4.43 10.46 -4.54
C ALA A 29 3.63 11.76 -4.68
N ASN A 30 2.53 11.68 -5.42
CA ASN A 30 1.51 12.71 -5.40
C ASN A 30 0.97 12.88 -3.96
N LEU A 31 0.77 14.13 -3.53
CA LEU A 31 0.35 14.46 -2.17
C LEU A 31 -1.01 13.85 -1.82
N GLY A 32 -1.97 13.96 -2.72
CA GLY A 32 -3.31 13.42 -2.50
C GLY A 32 -3.32 11.90 -2.50
N LEU A 33 -2.53 11.27 -3.37
CA LEU A 33 -2.38 9.81 -3.41
C LEU A 33 -1.74 9.26 -2.12
N PHE A 34 -0.75 9.96 -1.58
CA PHE A 34 -0.17 9.62 -0.29
C PHE A 34 -1.17 9.83 0.86
N ALA A 35 -1.94 10.93 0.85
CA ALA A 35 -2.97 11.18 1.86
C ALA A 35 -4.07 10.10 1.85
N ALA A 36 -4.53 9.68 0.67
CA ALA A 36 -5.51 8.61 0.50
C ALA A 36 -4.99 7.27 1.05
N MET A 37 -3.71 6.95 0.83
CA MET A 37 -3.07 5.78 1.45
C MET A 37 -3.11 5.87 2.98
N LEU A 38 -2.72 7.01 3.58
CA LEU A 38 -2.73 7.18 5.03
C LEU A 38 -4.14 7.09 5.63
N GLY A 39 -5.15 7.69 4.99
CA GLY A 39 -6.55 7.61 5.40
C GLY A 39 -7.08 6.17 5.37
N SER A 40 -6.71 5.41 4.34
CA SER A 40 -7.15 4.00 4.23
C SER A 40 -6.49 3.11 5.27
N ILE A 41 -5.21 3.33 5.57
CA ILE A 41 -4.52 2.65 6.68
C ILE A 41 -5.22 2.94 8.00
N ALA A 42 -5.59 4.20 8.24
CA ALA A 42 -6.28 4.63 9.45
C ALA A 42 -7.63 3.92 9.63
N VAL A 43 -8.50 3.95 8.61
CA VAL A 43 -9.86 3.41 8.68
C VAL A 43 -9.86 1.88 8.84
N TYR A 44 -8.96 1.17 8.15
CA TYR A 44 -8.95 -0.30 8.13
C TYR A 44 -7.96 -0.92 9.11
N ASN A 45 -7.24 -0.10 9.87
CA ASN A 45 -6.24 -0.52 10.86
C ASN A 45 -5.25 -1.56 10.29
N LYS A 46 -4.84 -1.37 9.03
CA LYS A 46 -3.88 -2.25 8.34
C LYS A 46 -2.47 -1.76 8.59
N SER A 47 -1.50 -2.66 8.47
CA SER A 47 -0.08 -2.29 8.41
C SER A 47 0.45 -2.64 7.03
N VAL A 48 1.06 -1.66 6.36
CA VAL A 48 1.53 -1.82 4.98
C VAL A 48 3.02 -1.51 4.85
N THR A 49 3.67 -2.09 3.86
CA THR A 49 5.03 -1.75 3.44
C THR A 49 4.97 -1.21 2.02
N THR A 50 5.25 0.08 1.83
CA THR A 50 5.32 0.68 0.49
C THR A 50 6.69 0.42 -0.14
N THR A 51 6.70 0.04 -1.42
CA THR A 51 7.93 -0.12 -2.21
C THR A 51 8.21 1.09 -3.11
N GLY A 52 7.45 2.17 -2.90
CA GLY A 52 7.67 3.46 -3.55
C GLY A 52 6.73 3.78 -4.70
N SER A 53 7.04 4.90 -5.34
CA SER A 53 6.21 5.56 -6.35
C SER A 53 7.10 6.08 -7.49
N ALA A 54 7.56 7.33 -7.45
CA ALA A 54 8.47 7.91 -8.44
C ALA A 54 9.80 8.39 -7.84
N PHE A 55 10.79 8.60 -8.69
CA PHE A 55 11.99 9.37 -8.37
C PHE A 55 11.65 10.86 -8.16
N LYS A 56 12.60 11.63 -7.59
CA LYS A 56 12.40 13.06 -7.28
C LYS A 56 11.92 13.89 -8.49
N TRP A 57 12.42 13.57 -9.67
CA TRP A 57 12.12 14.23 -10.94
C TRP A 57 10.91 13.62 -11.69
N GLY A 58 10.12 12.77 -11.04
CA GLY A 58 8.89 12.22 -11.63
C GLY A 58 9.08 11.02 -12.55
N SER A 59 10.32 10.62 -12.83
CA SER A 59 10.61 9.35 -13.51
C SER A 59 10.19 8.16 -12.66
N CYS A 60 9.88 7.06 -13.33
CA CYS A 60 9.29 5.87 -12.73
C CYS A 60 9.92 4.56 -13.23
N PHE A 61 11.04 4.64 -13.98
CA PHE A 61 11.68 3.46 -14.57
C PHE A 61 11.95 2.34 -13.53
N PRO A 62 11.64 1.07 -13.85
CA PRO A 62 11.14 0.56 -15.14
C PRO A 62 9.61 0.59 -15.32
N SER A 63 8.84 1.01 -14.31
CA SER A 63 7.38 0.94 -14.33
C SER A 63 6.76 2.26 -14.76
N ILE A 64 6.20 2.31 -15.98
CA ILE A 64 5.54 3.52 -16.51
C ILE A 64 4.35 3.99 -15.66
N ALA A 65 3.75 3.11 -14.85
CA ALA A 65 2.56 3.38 -14.08
C ALA A 65 2.75 4.42 -12.95
N HIS A 66 4.00 4.73 -12.55
CA HIS A 66 4.27 5.66 -11.45
C HIS A 66 4.72 7.04 -11.91
N ILE A 67 4.55 7.38 -13.19
CA ILE A 67 5.01 8.67 -13.70
C ILE A 67 4.44 9.81 -12.84
N ASN A 68 5.28 10.79 -12.50
CA ASN A 68 4.92 11.91 -11.63
C ASN A 68 4.33 11.52 -10.26
N GLY A 69 4.64 10.32 -9.78
CA GLY A 69 4.22 9.83 -8.49
C GLY A 69 2.72 9.50 -8.43
N MET A 70 2.11 9.17 -9.57
CA MET A 70 0.67 8.94 -9.73
C MET A 70 0.23 7.51 -9.36
N SER A 71 1.15 6.69 -8.87
CA SER A 71 0.87 5.37 -8.31
C SER A 71 1.82 5.06 -7.17
N ILE A 72 1.36 4.40 -6.10
CA ILE A 72 2.18 3.93 -4.98
C ILE A 72 2.06 2.40 -4.94
N ASP A 73 3.20 1.72 -5.06
CA ASP A 73 3.27 0.30 -4.77
C ASP A 73 3.27 0.10 -3.26
N PHE A 74 2.44 -0.81 -2.77
CA PHE A 74 2.53 -1.28 -1.40
C PHE A 74 2.14 -2.76 -1.30
N THR A 75 2.71 -3.38 -0.28
CA THR A 75 2.38 -4.73 0.15
C THR A 75 1.73 -4.63 1.51
N TYR A 76 0.63 -5.34 1.69
CA TYR A 76 0.02 -5.53 3.00
C TYR A 76 0.17 -7.01 3.37
N LYS A 77 0.45 -7.28 4.63
CA LYS A 77 0.70 -8.65 5.08
C LYS A 77 -0.63 -9.39 5.21
N SER A 78 -0.88 -10.35 4.30
CA SER A 78 -1.81 -11.47 4.50
C SER A 78 -1.17 -12.63 5.31
N SER A 79 -0.20 -12.31 6.15
CA SER A 79 0.55 -13.30 6.94
C SER A 79 -0.14 -13.54 8.27
N LYS A 80 -0.51 -14.80 8.53
CA LYS A 80 -0.98 -15.30 9.83
C LYS A 80 0.19 -15.69 10.76
N GLY A 81 1.41 -15.20 10.49
CA GLY A 81 2.64 -15.56 11.20
C GLY A 81 3.55 -16.51 10.42
N TYR A 82 4.32 -17.33 11.15
CA TYR A 82 5.24 -18.33 10.60
C TYR A 82 4.73 -19.74 10.91
N LYS A 83 5.08 -20.70 10.05
CA LYS A 83 4.94 -22.14 10.30
C LYS A 83 6.31 -22.79 10.18
N THR A 84 6.58 -23.74 11.07
CA THR A 84 7.73 -24.63 10.93
C THR A 84 7.41 -25.67 9.88
N VAL A 85 8.34 -25.90 8.95
CA VAL A 85 8.29 -26.97 7.96
C VAL A 85 9.63 -27.67 7.93
N ILE A 86 9.61 -28.99 7.96
CA ILE A 86 10.80 -29.82 7.84
C ILE A 86 11.12 -29.96 6.34
N ILE A 87 12.33 -29.57 5.95
CA ILE A 87 12.86 -29.81 4.60
C ILE A 87 14.21 -30.50 4.77
N ASN A 88 14.36 -31.69 4.21
CA ASN A 88 15.56 -32.52 4.34
C ASN A 88 16.02 -32.71 5.80
N GLY A 89 15.07 -32.97 6.70
CA GLY A 89 15.36 -33.16 8.13
C GLY A 89 15.66 -31.88 8.92
N LYS A 90 15.66 -30.70 8.28
CA LYS A 90 15.92 -29.41 8.94
C LYS A 90 14.63 -28.62 9.12
N GLU A 91 14.44 -28.07 10.32
CA GLU A 91 13.35 -27.12 10.59
C GLU A 91 13.62 -25.78 9.89
N ILE A 92 12.65 -25.33 9.10
CA ILE A 92 12.68 -24.05 8.41
C ILE A 92 11.39 -23.29 8.73
N TRP A 93 11.55 -22.02 9.11
CA TRP A 93 10.43 -21.10 9.33
C TRP A 93 9.96 -20.53 7.99
N LYS A 94 8.79 -20.97 7.51
CA LYS A 94 8.14 -20.37 6.33
C LYS A 94 7.00 -19.46 6.77
N ARG A 95 6.78 -18.36 6.04
CA ARG A 95 5.60 -17.49 6.27
C ARG A 95 4.32 -18.30 6.03
N LYS A 96 3.38 -18.23 6.97
CA LYS A 96 2.02 -18.75 6.85
C LYS A 96 1.14 -17.62 6.31
N TYR A 97 0.61 -17.80 5.11
CA TYR A 97 -0.36 -16.89 4.53
C TYR A 97 -1.77 -17.38 4.84
N HIS A 98 -2.73 -16.46 4.89
CA HIS A 98 -4.13 -16.87 4.88
C HIS A 98 -4.42 -17.62 3.57
N PRO A 99 -5.15 -18.75 3.61
CA PRO A 99 -5.65 -19.36 2.39
C PRO A 99 -6.54 -18.35 1.63
N HIS A 100 -6.47 -18.38 0.30
CA HIS A 100 -7.14 -17.45 -0.62
C HIS A 100 -8.68 -17.50 -0.60
N THR A 101 -9.33 -18.08 0.40
CA THR A 101 -10.76 -18.36 0.36
C THR A 101 -11.54 -17.48 1.36
N SER A 102 -12.18 -16.46 0.79
CA SER A 102 -13.30 -15.64 1.30
C SER A 102 -13.04 -14.42 2.21
N GLN A 103 -12.63 -14.53 3.48
CA GLN A 103 -12.66 -13.36 4.38
C GLN A 103 -11.51 -12.36 4.16
N GLN A 104 -10.30 -12.88 3.91
CA GLN A 104 -9.13 -12.09 3.54
C GLN A 104 -9.42 -11.19 2.33
N TYR A 105 -10.01 -11.76 1.27
CA TYR A 105 -10.40 -11.01 0.08
C TYR A 105 -11.41 -9.91 0.39
N LYS A 106 -12.42 -10.18 1.24
CA LYS A 106 -13.39 -9.14 1.64
C LYS A 106 -12.73 -8.00 2.40
N ASP A 107 -11.80 -8.31 3.30
CA ASP A 107 -11.09 -7.29 4.08
C ASP A 107 -10.12 -6.48 3.20
N ASP A 108 -9.50 -7.13 2.22
CA ASP A 108 -8.56 -6.50 1.27
C ASP A 108 -9.32 -5.68 0.21
N GLU A 109 -10.46 -6.18 -0.28
CA GLU A 109 -11.40 -5.46 -1.14
C GLU A 109 -11.96 -4.23 -0.43
N ALA A 110 -12.36 -4.35 0.84
CA ALA A 110 -12.84 -3.20 1.61
C ALA A 110 -11.74 -2.15 1.81
N PHE A 111 -10.50 -2.57 2.05
CA PHE A 111 -9.34 -1.68 2.11
C PHE A 111 -9.07 -0.97 0.77
N LEU A 112 -9.12 -1.70 -0.34
CA LEU A 112 -8.95 -1.14 -1.70
C LEU A 112 -10.08 -0.17 -2.06
N ASN A 113 -11.33 -0.52 -1.74
CA ASN A 113 -12.50 0.33 -1.96
C ASN A 113 -12.41 1.64 -1.17
N ALA A 114 -11.87 1.62 0.04
CA ALA A 114 -11.64 2.84 0.79
C ALA A 114 -10.52 3.69 0.22
N MET A 115 -9.44 3.07 -0.28
CA MET A 115 -8.44 3.82 -1.04
C MET A 115 -9.11 4.53 -2.21
N ARG A 116 -9.92 3.82 -3.00
CA ARG A 116 -10.69 4.40 -4.11
C ARG A 116 -11.60 5.54 -3.65
N LEU A 117 -12.32 5.36 -2.55
CA LEU A 117 -13.19 6.41 -2.00
C LEU A 117 -12.40 7.66 -1.59
N PHE A 118 -11.27 7.51 -0.90
CA PHE A 118 -10.41 8.64 -0.56
C PHE A 118 -9.83 9.31 -1.82
N PHE A 119 -9.53 8.54 -2.87
CA PHE A 119 -9.11 9.09 -4.18
C PHE A 119 -10.19 9.95 -4.83
N GLU A 120 -11.43 9.49 -4.80
CA GLU A 120 -12.59 10.19 -5.38
C GLU A 120 -12.96 11.43 -4.57
N ILE A 121 -12.98 11.34 -3.24
CA ILE A 121 -13.38 12.44 -2.35
C ILE A 121 -12.31 13.54 -2.25
N ILE A 122 -11.01 13.19 -2.21
CA ILE A 122 -9.92 14.17 -2.07
C ILE A 122 -9.59 14.88 -3.41
N LEU A 123 -10.39 14.67 -4.46
CA LEU A 123 -10.24 15.34 -5.77
C LEU A 123 -8.89 15.06 -6.47
N VAL A 124 -8.21 13.98 -6.12
CA VAL A 124 -7.04 13.50 -6.89
C VAL A 124 -7.50 12.93 -8.22
N GLY A 125 -8.73 12.40 -8.27
CA GLY A 125 -9.33 11.72 -9.40
C GLY A 125 -9.97 12.58 -10.50
N SER A 126 -9.85 13.92 -10.53
CA SER A 126 -10.36 14.68 -11.68
C SER A 126 -9.41 14.64 -12.89
N ASP A 127 -8.17 14.16 -12.71
CA ASP A 127 -7.20 13.98 -13.79
C ASP A 127 -7.59 12.76 -14.67
N ASP A 128 -7.44 12.93 -15.98
CA ASP A 128 -7.77 11.92 -17.00
C ASP A 128 -6.98 10.61 -16.81
N HIS A 129 -5.78 10.67 -16.23
CA HIS A 129 -4.99 9.47 -15.95
C HIS A 129 -5.64 8.50 -14.95
N PHE A 130 -6.58 8.97 -14.13
CA PHE A 130 -7.25 8.13 -13.13
C PHE A 130 -8.57 7.53 -13.60
N VAL A 131 -8.98 7.76 -14.85
CA VAL A 131 -10.26 7.27 -15.39
C VAL A 131 -10.42 5.76 -15.21
N GLU A 132 -9.38 4.97 -15.49
CA GLU A 132 -9.42 3.51 -15.34
C GLU A 132 -9.47 3.07 -13.87
N PHE A 133 -8.80 3.80 -12.96
CA PHE A 133 -8.79 3.48 -11.53
C PHE A 133 -10.17 3.70 -10.87
N ARG A 134 -11.00 4.59 -11.44
CA ARG A 134 -12.39 4.81 -11.02
C ARG A 134 -13.37 3.74 -11.49
N LYS A 135 -12.97 2.86 -12.42
CA LYS A 135 -13.82 1.79 -12.96
C LYS A 135 -13.68 0.46 -12.21
N LEU A 136 -12.57 0.26 -11.51
CA LEU A 136 -12.36 -0.82 -10.54
C LEU A 136 -13.31 -0.61 -9.36
#